data_AF-A0A952P0Z8-F1
#
_entry.id   AF-A0A952P0Z8-F1
#
_cell.length_a   1.000
_cell.length_b   1.000
_cell.length_c   1.000
_cell.angle_alpha   90.00
_cell.angle_beta   90.00
_cell.angle_gamma   90.00
#
_symmetry.space_group_name_H-M   'P 1'
#
loop_
_entity.id
_entity.type
_entity.pdbx_description
1 polymer ?
#
loop_
_entity_poly.entity_id
_entity_poly.type
_entity_poly.pdbx_seq_one_letter_code
_entity_poly.pdbx_strand_id
1 'polypeptide(L)'
;KDGVMAFEPGFVNAQPGDTVVFIPTDRAHNSTSHLVPDGAKPWKGKMDEKLTVKLDKEGVYIFKCDPHLPMGMVGVIQVGKAVNLAAAKEKADALSKTFAMNKDRLSKYIGQVK
;
A
#
# COMPACT_ATOMS: atom_id res chain seq x y z
N LYS A 1 8.48 -13.85 -2.36
CA LYS A 1 7.16 -14.23 -1.79
C LYS A 1 7.15 -13.71 -0.38
N ASP A 2 6.16 -12.87 -0.05
CA ASP A 2 6.23 -12.01 1.14
C ASP A 2 5.57 -12.62 2.39
N GLY A 3 5.26 -13.91 2.32
CA GLY A 3 4.66 -14.69 3.40
C GLY A 3 3.13 -14.65 3.38
N VAL A 4 2.51 -15.04 4.49
CA VAL A 4 1.05 -15.08 4.62
C VAL A 4 0.44 -13.67 4.64
N MET A 5 -0.78 -13.54 4.12
CA MET A 5 -1.56 -12.29 4.07
C MET A 5 -0.73 -11.13 3.52
N ALA A 6 -0.39 -11.20 2.24
CA ALA A 6 0.46 -10.24 1.56
C ALA A 6 -0.17 -9.82 0.23
N PHE A 7 0.13 -8.59 -0.19
CA PHE A 7 -0.04 -8.19 -1.59
C PHE A 7 1.21 -8.63 -2.36
N GLU A 8 1.03 -9.20 -3.55
CA GLU A 8 2.14 -9.58 -4.42
C GLU A 8 1.99 -8.92 -5.80
N PRO A 9 2.93 -8.05 -6.22
CA PRO A 9 4.06 -7.55 -5.43
C PRO A 9 3.63 -6.58 -4.31
N GLY A 10 4.39 -6.54 -3.21
CA GLY A 10 4.14 -5.61 -2.09
C GLY A 10 4.70 -4.19 -2.29
N PHE A 11 5.60 -4.01 -3.26
CA PHE A 11 6.07 -2.71 -3.74
C PHE A 11 5.86 -2.60 -5.25
N VAL A 12 5.33 -1.45 -5.70
CA VAL A 12 5.14 -1.15 -7.12
C VAL A 12 5.73 0.22 -7.43
N ASN A 13 6.47 0.32 -8.52
CA ASN A 13 6.88 1.59 -9.13
C ASN A 13 5.98 1.85 -10.35
N ALA A 14 5.41 3.05 -10.43
CA ALA A 14 4.45 3.48 -11.45
C ALA A 14 4.73 4.92 -11.87
N GLN A 15 4.08 5.36 -12.94
CA GLN A 15 4.11 6.74 -13.43
C GLN A 15 2.75 7.43 -13.26
N PRO A 16 2.70 8.77 -13.17
CA PRO A 16 1.44 9.50 -13.17
C PRO A 16 0.56 9.13 -14.37
N GLY A 17 -0.70 8.78 -14.10
CA GLY A 17 -1.68 8.33 -15.09
C GLY A 17 -1.83 6.81 -15.18
N ASP A 18 -0.89 6.04 -14.62
CA ASP A 18 -1.00 4.58 -14.53
C ASP A 18 -2.19 4.15 -13.67
N THR A 19 -2.54 2.88 -13.78
CA THR A 19 -3.61 2.25 -13.02
C THR A 19 -3.09 0.99 -12.34
N VAL A 20 -3.39 0.84 -11.05
CA VAL A 20 -3.17 -0.39 -10.30
C VAL A 20 -4.49 -1.12 -10.12
N VAL A 21 -4.46 -2.43 -10.35
CA VAL A 21 -5.62 -3.31 -10.22
C VAL A 21 -5.35 -4.29 -9.07
N PHE A 22 -6.13 -4.16 -8.00
CA PHE A 22 -6.13 -5.12 -6.90
C PHE A 22 -7.07 -6.28 -7.26
N ILE A 23 -6.51 -7.49 -7.29
CA ILE A 23 -7.24 -8.72 -7.61
C ILE A 23 -7.30 -9.57 -6.33
N PRO A 24 -8.50 -9.86 -5.79
CA PRO A 24 -8.64 -10.79 -4.68
C PRO A 24 -8.43 -12.22 -5.21
N THR A 25 -7.21 -12.74 -5.09
CA THR A 25 -6.87 -14.12 -5.48
C THR A 25 -7.49 -15.15 -4.54
N ASP A 26 -7.64 -14.76 -3.28
CA ASP A 26 -8.28 -15.51 -2.19
C ASP A 26 -9.43 -14.67 -1.61
N ARG A 27 -10.29 -15.31 -0.79
CA ARG A 27 -11.39 -14.63 -0.10
C ARG A 27 -10.91 -13.88 1.15
N ALA A 28 -11.77 -13.01 1.67
CA ALA A 28 -11.55 -12.15 2.82
C ALA A 28 -10.46 -11.08 2.61
N HIS A 29 -10.34 -10.51 1.41
CA HIS A 29 -9.38 -9.44 1.13
C HIS A 29 -10.02 -8.15 0.59
N ASN A 30 -9.39 -7.02 0.90
CA ASN A 30 -9.68 -5.72 0.29
C ASN A 30 -8.39 -4.89 0.20
N SER A 31 -8.48 -3.71 -0.42
CA SER A 31 -7.43 -2.69 -0.42
C SER A 31 -8.02 -1.34 -0.02
N THR A 32 -7.40 -0.70 0.97
CA THR A 32 -7.76 0.63 1.48
C THR A 32 -6.50 1.48 1.56
N SER A 33 -6.55 2.71 1.07
CA SER A 33 -5.43 3.64 1.21
C SER A 33 -5.25 4.03 2.68
N HIS A 34 -4.01 3.99 3.15
CA HIS A 34 -3.59 4.51 4.45
C HIS A 34 -2.93 5.89 4.34
N LEU A 35 -2.10 6.08 3.31
CA LEU A 35 -1.50 7.36 2.96
C LEU A 35 -1.59 7.54 1.44
N VAL A 36 -1.96 8.75 1.00
CA VAL A 36 -1.87 9.18 -0.39
C VAL A 36 -1.18 10.54 -0.45
N PRO A 37 -0.52 10.92 -1.57
CA PRO A 37 0.02 12.25 -1.77
C PRO A 37 -1.07 13.32 -1.80
N ASP A 38 -0.69 14.58 -1.57
CA ASP A 38 -1.63 15.70 -1.59
C ASP A 38 -2.34 15.82 -2.95
N GLY A 39 -3.66 16.00 -2.89
CA GLY A 39 -4.51 16.07 -4.08
C GLY A 39 -4.77 14.73 -4.79
N ALA A 40 -4.23 13.62 -4.29
CA ALA A 40 -4.62 12.28 -4.74
C ALA A 40 -5.94 11.86 -4.09
N LYS A 41 -6.73 11.03 -4.78
CA LYS A 41 -7.98 10.51 -4.23
C LYS A 41 -7.69 9.27 -3.37
N PRO A 42 -8.06 9.25 -2.08
CA PRO A 42 -8.00 8.04 -1.28
C PRO A 42 -9.03 7.01 -1.79
N TRP A 43 -8.82 5.74 -1.47
CA TRP A 43 -9.75 4.67 -1.83
C TRP A 43 -10.03 3.74 -0.67
N LYS A 44 -11.20 3.08 -0.74
CA LYS A 44 -11.59 1.99 0.13
C LYS A 44 -12.33 0.95 -0.69
N GLY A 45 -11.65 -0.15 -1.01
CA GLY A 45 -12.22 -1.28 -1.72
C GLY A 45 -13.17 -2.08 -0.84
N LYS A 46 -14.19 -2.66 -1.46
CA LYS A 46 -15.07 -3.63 -0.81
C LYS A 46 -14.36 -4.98 -0.66
N MET A 47 -14.85 -5.80 0.26
CA MET A 47 -14.34 -7.16 0.45
C MET A 47 -14.59 -8.01 -0.79
N ASP A 48 -13.59 -8.79 -1.20
CA ASP A 48 -13.64 -9.78 -2.28
C ASP A 48 -14.03 -9.22 -3.66
N GLU A 49 -13.96 -7.89 -3.82
CA GLU A 49 -14.21 -7.22 -5.08
C GLU A 49 -12.89 -6.75 -5.71
N LYS A 50 -12.80 -6.91 -7.03
CA LYS A 50 -11.72 -6.31 -7.83
C LYS A 50 -11.80 -4.80 -7.73
N LEU A 51 -10.67 -4.14 -7.45
CA LEU A 51 -10.58 -2.68 -7.36
C LEU A 51 -9.55 -2.15 -8.36
N THR A 52 -9.95 -1.13 -9.12
CA THR A 52 -9.07 -0.40 -10.04
C THR A 52 -8.83 1.00 -9.50
N VAL A 53 -7.56 1.38 -9.30
CA VAL A 53 -7.16 2.69 -8.77
C VAL A 53 -6.29 3.41 -9.79
N LYS A 54 -6.70 4.62 -10.18
CA LYS A 54 -5.89 5.51 -11.03
C LYS A 54 -4.91 6.32 -10.18
N LEU A 55 -3.67 6.40 -10.64
CA LEU A 55 -2.55 7.00 -9.91
C LEU A 55 -2.16 8.34 -10.56
N ASP A 56 -2.90 9.40 -10.24
CA ASP A 56 -2.75 10.70 -10.93
C ASP A 56 -1.68 11.62 -10.33
N LYS A 57 -1.26 11.39 -9.08
CA LYS A 57 -0.32 12.28 -8.37
C LYS A 57 0.98 11.57 -8.06
N GLU A 58 2.08 12.29 -8.27
CA GLU A 58 3.40 11.84 -7.82
C GLU A 58 3.45 11.68 -6.30
N GLY A 59 4.24 10.72 -5.84
CA GLY A 59 4.49 10.48 -4.43
C GLY A 59 4.39 9.01 -4.05
N VAL A 60 4.42 8.77 -2.75
CA VAL A 60 4.32 7.47 -2.12
C VAL A 60 2.90 7.29 -1.60
N TYR A 61 2.33 6.15 -1.94
CA TYR A 61 1.05 5.66 -1.46
C TYR A 61 1.30 4.45 -0.58
N ILE A 62 0.69 4.44 0.61
CA ILE A 62 0.68 3.26 1.50
C ILE A 62 -0.74 2.75 1.54
N PHE A 63 -0.93 1.45 1.37
CA PHE A 63 -2.24 0.82 1.42
C PHE A 63 -2.21 -0.45 2.26
N LYS A 64 -3.39 -0.88 2.69
CA LYS A 64 -3.59 -2.01 3.59
C LYS A 64 -4.80 -2.84 3.21
N CYS A 65 -4.80 -4.09 3.63
CA CYS A 65 -6.00 -4.88 3.78
C CYS A 65 -6.53 -4.71 5.21
N ASP A 66 -7.79 -4.31 5.36
CA ASP A 66 -8.38 -3.98 6.66
C ASP A 66 -8.44 -5.16 7.64
N PRO A 67 -9.00 -6.35 7.29
CA PRO A 67 -9.06 -7.48 8.22
C PRO A 67 -7.69 -8.05 8.58
N HIS A 68 -6.68 -7.86 7.72
CA HIS A 68 -5.36 -8.47 7.85
C HIS A 68 -4.27 -7.46 8.24
N LEU A 69 -4.65 -6.26 8.70
CA LEU A 69 -3.71 -5.25 9.15
C LEU A 69 -2.83 -5.73 10.32
N PRO A 70 -3.34 -6.41 11.36
CA PRO A 70 -2.48 -6.94 12.43
C PRO A 70 -1.45 -7.94 11.92
N MET A 71 -1.69 -8.59 10.78
CA MET A 71 -0.76 -9.52 10.14
C MET A 71 0.22 -8.81 9.20
N GLY A 72 0.17 -7.49 9.10
CA GLY A 72 1.04 -6.69 8.24
C GLY A 72 0.67 -6.79 6.75
N MET A 73 -0.60 -7.04 6.39
CA MET A 73 -1.02 -7.05 4.97
C MET A 73 -1.10 -5.63 4.42
N VAL A 74 0.03 -5.13 3.95
CA VAL A 74 0.22 -3.76 3.46
C VAL A 74 1.05 -3.76 2.18
N GLY A 75 1.07 -2.64 1.49
CA GLY A 75 1.98 -2.41 0.37
C GLY A 75 2.25 -0.95 0.13
N VAL A 76 3.20 -0.69 -0.77
CA VAL A 76 3.66 0.64 -1.15
C VAL A 76 3.62 0.79 -2.67
N ILE A 77 3.10 1.92 -3.14
CA ILE A 77 3.24 2.32 -4.55
C ILE A 77 4.03 3.63 -4.56
N GLN A 78 5.11 3.67 -5.32
CA GLN A 78 5.77 4.91 -5.71
C GLN A 78 5.28 5.32 -7.10
N VAL A 79 4.75 6.54 -7.22
CA VAL A 79 4.34 7.14 -8.49
C VAL A 79 5.29 8.29 -8.80
N GLY A 80 6.08 8.17 -9.88
CA GLY A 80 7.07 9.19 -10.22
C GLY A 80 7.99 9.54 -9.03
N LYS A 81 8.13 10.84 -8.74
CA LYS A 81 8.95 11.33 -7.61
C LYS A 81 8.27 11.11 -6.26
N ALA A 82 9.04 10.66 -5.26
CA ALA A 82 8.57 10.45 -3.89
C ALA A 82 8.41 11.76 -3.09
N VAL A 83 7.56 12.68 -3.55
CA VAL A 83 7.41 14.05 -3.01
C VAL A 83 7.00 14.12 -1.53
N ASN A 84 6.38 13.06 -0.99
CA ASN A 84 5.93 12.95 0.39
C ASN A 84 6.69 11.85 1.18
N LEU A 85 7.93 11.50 0.80
CA LEU A 85 8.68 10.39 1.41
C LEU A 85 8.87 10.53 2.94
N ALA A 86 9.09 11.74 3.45
CA ALA A 86 9.23 11.97 4.89
C ALA A 86 7.95 11.56 5.65
N ALA A 87 6.79 12.02 5.17
CA ALA A 87 5.50 11.65 5.73
C ALA A 87 5.23 10.14 5.56
N ALA A 88 5.62 9.54 4.42
CA ALA A 88 5.48 8.11 4.20
C ALA A 88 6.28 7.28 5.21
N LYS A 89 7.52 7.67 5.52
CA LYS A 89 8.34 7.02 6.55
C LYS A 89 7.68 7.12 7.93
N GLU A 90 7.23 8.30 8.32
CA GLU A 90 6.55 8.51 9.61
C GLU A 90 5.28 7.65 9.73
N LYS A 91 4.43 7.65 8.70
CA LYS A 91 3.20 6.84 8.69
C LYS A 91 3.51 5.35 8.67
N ALA A 92 4.53 4.91 7.94
CA ALA A 92 4.97 3.53 7.93
C ALA A 92 5.44 3.07 9.31
N ASP A 93 6.26 3.87 9.99
CA ASP A 93 6.76 3.54 11.33
C ASP A 93 5.63 3.50 12.36
N ALA A 94 4.69 4.45 12.30
CA ALA A 94 3.51 4.46 13.16
C ALA A 94 2.62 3.24 12.91
N LEU A 95 2.33 2.93 11.64
CA LEU A 95 1.46 1.81 11.28
C LEU A 95 2.09 0.47 11.66
N SER A 96 3.40 0.28 11.44
CA SER A 96 4.08 -0.98 11.72
C SER A 96 4.06 -1.38 13.19
N LYS A 97 3.95 -0.41 14.11
CA LYS A 97 3.79 -0.67 15.55
C LYS A 97 2.47 -1.37 15.89
N THR A 98 1.48 -1.32 15.00
CA THR A 98 0.18 -2.01 15.18
C THR A 98 0.22 -3.48 14.76
N PHE A 99 1.31 -3.93 14.12
CA PHE A 99 1.40 -5.28 13.58
C PHE A 99 1.79 -6.27 14.67
N ALA A 100 1.05 -7.38 14.74
CA ALA A 100 1.40 -8.56 15.52
C ALA A 100 2.40 -9.46 14.76
N MET A 101 2.32 -9.49 13.43
CA MET A 101 3.19 -10.30 12.55
C MET A 101 3.82 -9.43 11.45
N ASN A 102 4.90 -9.91 10.84
CA ASN A 102 5.53 -9.24 9.68
C ASN A 102 5.89 -7.77 9.95
N LYS A 103 6.38 -7.46 11.16
CA LYS A 103 6.61 -6.10 11.68
C LYS A 103 7.57 -5.26 10.83
N ASP A 104 8.42 -5.91 10.05
CA ASP A 104 9.43 -5.32 9.17
C ASP A 104 8.97 -5.21 7.71
N ARG A 105 7.80 -5.75 7.35
CA ARG A 105 7.35 -5.81 5.94
C ARG A 105 7.19 -4.41 5.34
N LEU A 106 6.53 -3.51 6.06
CA LEU A 106 6.30 -2.16 5.54
C LEU A 106 7.59 -1.35 5.42
N SER A 107 8.50 -1.45 6.41
CA SER A 107 9.79 -0.77 6.34
C SER A 107 10.67 -1.30 5.21
N LYS A 108 10.61 -2.61 4.91
CA LYS A 108 11.25 -3.21 3.72
C LYS A 108 10.71 -2.64 2.41
N TYR A 109 9.40 -2.41 2.29
CA TYR A 109 8.83 -1.79 1.08
C TYR A 109 9.16 -0.31 0.97
N ILE A 110 9.12 0.43 2.08
CA ILE A 110 9.54 1.84 2.11
C ILE A 110 11.03 1.98 1.74
N GLY A 111 11.87 1.03 2.13
CA GLY A 111 13.29 0.99 1.74
C GLY A 111 13.56 0.83 0.24
N GLN A 112 12.54 0.47 -0.56
CA GLN A 112 12.64 0.37 -2.02
C GLN A 112 12.29 1.68 -2.75
N VAL A 113 11.70 2.65 -2.04
CA VAL A 113 11.36 3.95 -2.62
C VAL A 113 12.66 4.71 -2.95
N LYS A 114 12.72 5.26 -4.17
CA LYS A 114 13.86 6.03 -4.68
C LYS A 114 13.57 7.53 -4.70
#